data_AF-A0A3C0CKR8-F1
#
_entry.id   AF-A0A3C0CKR8-F1
#
_cell.length_a   1.000
_cell.length_b   1.000
_cell.length_c   1.000
_cell.angle_alpha   90.00
_cell.angle_beta   90.00
_cell.angle_gamma   90.00
#
_symmetry.space_group_name_H-M   'P 1'
#
loop_
_entity.id
_entity.type
_entity.pdbx_description
1 polymer ?
#
loop_
_entity_poly.entity_id
_entity_poly.type
_entity_poly.pdbx_seq_one_letter_code
_entity_poly.pdbx_strand_id
1 'polypeptide(L)'
;MEILVCIKQVPDDSVEVHLKPDGTPDIDKIDKVVNAFDTYALEMATRLKEAVGGEITVVSVGGDSVRDALKNCLSVGADHAYRLTDPAFAGSDTLGKALLLARAKTWLEKKSGKPFDL
;
A
#
# COMPACT_ATOMS: atom_id res chain seq x y z
N MET A 1 -8.09 -18.69 2.72
CA MET A 1 -7.06 -17.91 3.42
C MET A 1 -7.19 -16.46 2.97
N GLU A 2 -7.24 -15.53 3.91
CA GLU A 2 -7.41 -14.10 3.65
C GLU A 2 -6.10 -13.39 3.98
N ILE A 3 -5.45 -12.77 2.99
CA ILE A 3 -4.16 -12.10 3.15
C ILE A 3 -4.34 -10.59 3.01
N LEU A 4 -3.84 -9.81 3.97
CA LEU A 4 -3.79 -8.36 3.94
C LEU A 4 -2.37 -7.88 3.65
N VAL A 5 -2.17 -7.28 2.47
CA VAL A 5 -0.88 -6.67 2.10
C VAL A 5 -0.99 -5.15 2.23
N CYS A 6 -0.20 -4.57 3.15
CA CYS A 6 -0.07 -3.13 3.27
C CYS A 6 0.97 -2.63 2.26
N ILE A 7 0.58 -1.71 1.38
CA ILE A 7 1.46 -1.13 0.37
C ILE A 7 1.58 0.38 0.52
N LYS A 8 2.70 0.95 0.08
CA LYS A 8 2.97 2.38 0.08
C LYS A 8 3.40 2.83 -1.31
N GLN A 9 2.79 3.91 -1.79
CA GLN A 9 3.28 4.64 -2.95
C GLN A 9 4.46 5.53 -2.53
N VAL A 10 5.56 5.45 -3.25
CA VAL A 10 6.80 6.22 -3.02
C VAL A 10 7.34 6.76 -4.35
N PRO A 11 8.16 7.83 -4.35
CA PRO A 11 8.96 8.18 -5.53
C PRO A 11 9.85 6.99 -5.93
N ASP A 12 10.03 6.79 -7.23
CA ASP A 12 10.94 5.78 -7.78
C ASP A 12 12.38 6.00 -7.28
N ASP A 13 12.90 5.00 -6.57
CA ASP A 13 14.22 5.03 -5.93
C ASP A 13 15.36 4.63 -6.89
N SER A 14 15.04 4.25 -8.13
CA SER A 14 16.01 4.08 -9.21
C SER A 14 16.47 5.40 -9.83
N VAL A 15 15.73 6.50 -9.57
CA VAL A 15 16.05 7.84 -10.04
C VAL A 15 16.82 8.60 -8.96
N GLU A 16 17.97 9.17 -9.33
CA GLU A 16 18.76 9.99 -8.40
C GLU A 16 17.98 11.24 -7.98
N VAL A 17 17.85 11.46 -6.67
CA VAL A 17 17.12 12.59 -6.10
C VAL A 17 18.10 13.70 -5.73
N HIS A 18 17.96 14.86 -6.38
CA HIS A 18 18.69 16.07 -6.02
C HIS A 18 17.94 16.90 -4.98
N LEU A 19 18.61 17.87 -4.36
CA LEU A 19 17.99 18.82 -3.45
C LEU A 19 17.58 20.10 -4.18
N LYS A 20 16.41 20.64 -3.84
CA LYS A 20 15.97 21.98 -4.20
C LYS A 20 16.81 23.04 -3.47
N PRO A 21 16.78 24.31 -3.89
CA PRO A 21 17.50 25.40 -3.20
C PRO A 21 17.13 25.58 -1.72
N ASP A 22 15.94 25.14 -1.31
CA ASP A 22 15.47 25.17 0.08
C ASP A 22 15.90 23.96 0.93
N GLY A 23 16.69 23.05 0.34
CA GLY A 23 17.18 21.83 1.00
C GLY A 23 16.18 20.66 1.01
N THR A 24 15.01 20.80 0.40
CA THR A 24 14.04 19.69 0.28
C THR A 24 14.34 18.79 -0.93
N PRO A 25 13.95 17.50 -0.91
CA PRO A 25 14.14 16.61 -2.07
C PRO A 25 13.34 17.06 -3.29
N ASP A 26 13.98 17.08 -4.47
CA ASP A 26 13.32 17.36 -5.75
C ASP A 26 12.73 16.09 -6.36
N ILE A 27 11.49 15.80 -5.97
CA ILE A 27 10.74 14.61 -6.39
C ILE A 27 9.56 14.93 -7.32
N ASP A 28 9.44 16.18 -7.76
CA ASP A 28 8.23 16.65 -8.47
C ASP A 28 8.06 16.00 -9.85
N LYS A 29 9.18 15.59 -10.47
CA LYS A 29 9.22 14.94 -11.79
C LYS A 29 9.51 13.43 -11.72
N ILE A 30 9.61 12.88 -10.52
CA ILE A 30 9.89 11.45 -10.31
C ILE A 30 8.56 10.71 -10.25
N ASP A 31 8.45 9.64 -11.02
CA ASP A 31 7.27 8.80 -11.04
C ASP A 31 7.03 8.17 -9.66
N LYS A 32 5.75 8.01 -9.31
CA LYS A 32 5.34 7.43 -8.05
C LYS A 32 4.97 5.97 -8.23
N VAL A 33 5.78 5.07 -7.67
CA VAL A 33 5.66 3.62 -7.81
C VAL A 33 5.22 2.96 -6.50
N VAL A 34 4.85 1.69 -6.56
CA VAL A 34 4.70 0.85 -5.36
C VAL A 34 6.11 0.63 -4.79
N ASN A 35 6.30 0.85 -3.48
CA ASN A 35 7.56 0.59 -2.81
C ASN A 35 8.09 -0.81 -3.13
N ALA A 36 9.37 -0.92 -3.49
CA ALA A 36 9.95 -2.16 -4.00
C ALA A 36 9.75 -3.34 -3.05
N PHE A 37 9.94 -3.14 -1.74
CA PHE A 37 9.71 -4.20 -0.74
C PHE A 37 8.25 -4.64 -0.65
N ASP A 38 7.31 -3.72 -0.90
CA ASP A 38 5.88 -4.03 -0.87
C ASP A 38 5.48 -4.84 -2.11
N THR A 39 6.20 -4.69 -3.24
CA THR A 39 6.02 -5.57 -4.40
C THR A 39 6.46 -7.00 -4.08
N TYR A 40 7.51 -7.20 -3.27
CA TYR A 40 7.92 -8.52 -2.82
C TYR A 40 6.90 -9.13 -1.86
N ALA A 41 6.32 -8.32 -0.96
CA ALA A 41 5.24 -8.77 -0.08
C ALA A 41 4.01 -9.25 -0.89
N LEU A 42 3.62 -8.50 -1.93
CA LEU A 42 2.53 -8.88 -2.83
C LEU A 42 2.86 -10.15 -3.63
N GLU A 43 4.08 -10.27 -4.14
CA GLU A 43 4.54 -11.47 -4.86
C GLU A 43 4.49 -12.71 -3.96
N MET A 44 4.97 -12.61 -2.71
CA MET A 44 4.91 -13.73 -1.77
C MET A 44 3.48 -14.09 -1.40
N ALA A 45 2.60 -13.11 -1.23
CA ALA A 45 1.17 -13.33 -1.03
C ALA A 45 0.54 -14.06 -2.24
N THR A 46 0.92 -13.64 -3.46
CA THR A 46 0.45 -14.24 -4.72
C THR A 46 0.87 -15.69 -4.84
N ARG A 47 2.15 -16.00 -4.61
CA ARG A 47 2.64 -17.39 -4.58
C ARG A 47 1.93 -18.25 -3.55
N LEU A 48 1.67 -17.70 -2.36
CA LEU A 48 0.96 -18.44 -1.32
C LEU A 48 -0.49 -18.72 -1.73
N LYS A 49 -1.19 -17.71 -2.29
CA LYS A 49 -2.52 -17.87 -2.86
C LYS A 49 -2.54 -18.93 -3.97
N GLU A 50 -1.55 -18.96 -4.87
CA GLU A 50 -1.46 -19.99 -5.91
C GLU A 50 -1.25 -21.40 -5.34
N ALA A 51 -0.46 -21.51 -4.27
CA ALA A 51 -0.14 -22.80 -3.65
C ALA A 51 -1.30 -23.40 -2.84
N VAL A 52 -2.04 -22.57 -2.08
CA VAL A 52 -3.05 -23.05 -1.11
C VAL A 52 -4.44 -22.43 -1.27
N GLY A 53 -4.64 -21.59 -2.28
CA GLY A 53 -5.87 -20.82 -2.48
C GLY A 53 -6.00 -19.64 -1.50
N GLY A 54 -6.96 -18.75 -1.78
CA GLY A 54 -7.24 -17.59 -0.93
C GLY A 54 -7.52 -16.33 -1.72
N GLU A 55 -7.68 -15.24 -0.97
CA GLU A 55 -7.89 -13.89 -1.51
C GLU A 55 -6.86 -12.94 -0.91
N ILE A 56 -6.35 -12.03 -1.74
CA ILE A 56 -5.38 -11.00 -1.38
C ILE A 56 -6.08 -9.66 -1.41
N THR A 57 -6.11 -8.99 -0.26
CA THR A 57 -6.55 -7.61 -0.13
C THR A 57 -5.33 -6.70 0.02
N VAL A 58 -5.18 -5.71 -0.85
CA VAL A 58 -4.17 -4.65 -0.69
C VAL A 58 -4.78 -3.41 -0.06
N VAL A 59 -4.03 -2.76 0.85
CA VAL A 59 -4.45 -1.51 1.49
C VAL A 59 -3.33 -0.48 1.48
N SER A 60 -3.67 0.77 1.24
CA SER A 60 -2.72 1.89 1.28
C SER A 60 -3.33 3.17 1.84
N VAL A 61 -2.50 3.96 2.54
CA VAL A 61 -2.87 5.28 3.07
C VAL A 61 -2.40 6.37 2.11
N GLY A 62 -3.31 7.20 1.60
CA GLY A 62 -2.93 8.40 0.84
C GLY A 62 -4.06 9.01 0.01
N GLY A 63 -3.67 10.01 -0.80
CA GLY A 63 -4.59 10.80 -1.62
C GLY A 63 -4.96 10.13 -2.95
N ASP A 64 -5.37 10.94 -3.92
CA ASP A 64 -5.80 10.46 -5.24
C ASP A 64 -4.72 9.74 -6.04
N SER A 65 -3.45 10.14 -5.91
CA SER A 65 -2.32 9.49 -6.61
C SER A 65 -2.13 8.01 -6.26
N VAL A 66 -2.54 7.57 -5.06
CA VAL A 66 -2.38 6.18 -4.60
C VAL A 66 -3.28 5.20 -5.37
N ARG A 67 -4.31 5.70 -6.06
CA ARG A 67 -5.22 4.85 -6.85
C ARG A 67 -4.48 4.06 -7.93
N ASP A 68 -3.49 4.66 -8.58
CA ASP A 68 -2.77 4.00 -9.66
C ASP A 68 -1.86 2.89 -9.12
N ALA A 69 -1.21 3.11 -7.97
CA ALA A 69 -0.48 2.07 -7.26
C ALA A 69 -1.39 0.87 -6.89
N LEU A 70 -2.58 1.14 -6.36
CA LEU A 70 -3.56 0.09 -6.03
C LEU A 70 -4.07 -0.67 -7.27
N LYS A 71 -4.33 0.04 -8.38
CA LYS A 71 -4.71 -0.60 -9.65
C LYS A 71 -3.60 -1.48 -10.21
N ASN A 72 -2.35 -1.06 -10.09
CA ASN A 72 -1.21 -1.87 -10.49
C ASN A 72 -1.18 -3.17 -9.66
N CYS A 73 -1.38 -3.10 -8.35
CA CYS A 73 -1.47 -4.29 -7.50
C CYS A 73 -2.62 -5.24 -7.89
N LEU A 74 -3.80 -4.70 -8.22
CA LEU A 74 -4.93 -5.51 -8.73
C LEU A 74 -4.60 -6.21 -10.04
N SER A 75 -3.80 -5.56 -10.89
CA SER A 75 -3.45 -6.09 -12.22
C SER A 75 -2.45 -7.27 -12.15
N VAL A 76 -1.76 -7.44 -11.01
CA VAL A 76 -0.65 -8.41 -10.88
C VAL A 76 -0.85 -9.45 -9.78
N GLY A 77 -2.01 -9.49 -9.11
CA GLY A 77 -2.32 -10.60 -8.19
C GLY A 77 -3.30 -10.30 -7.06
N ALA A 78 -3.50 -9.02 -6.70
CA ALA A 78 -4.47 -8.66 -5.66
C ALA A 78 -5.93 -8.81 -6.14
N ASP A 79 -6.81 -9.28 -5.26
CA ASP A 79 -8.25 -9.44 -5.54
C ASP A 79 -9.05 -8.19 -5.17
N HIS A 80 -8.69 -7.58 -4.05
CA HIS A 80 -9.37 -6.39 -3.51
C HIS A 80 -8.38 -5.29 -3.22
N ALA A 81 -8.79 -4.03 -3.39
CA ALA A 81 -7.95 -2.87 -3.07
C ALA A 81 -8.71 -1.81 -2.29
N TYR A 82 -8.10 -1.34 -1.21
CA TYR A 82 -8.67 -0.31 -0.34
C TYR A 82 -7.72 0.86 -0.19
N ARG A 83 -8.25 2.05 -0.42
CA ARG A 83 -7.55 3.30 -0.15
C ARG A 83 -8.09 3.92 1.13
N LEU A 84 -7.19 4.14 2.10
CA LEU A 84 -7.47 4.91 3.31
C LEU A 84 -7.12 6.37 3.04
N THR A 85 -8.13 7.24 3.08
CA THR A 85 -7.96 8.65 2.75
C THR A 85 -8.79 9.52 3.69
N ASP A 86 -8.13 10.51 4.28
CA ASP A 86 -8.72 11.53 5.15
C ASP A 86 -7.68 12.67 5.25
N PRO A 87 -8.06 13.96 5.14
CA PRO A 87 -7.14 15.07 5.37
C PRO A 87 -6.38 14.99 6.70
N ALA A 88 -6.98 14.42 7.75
CA ALA A 88 -6.36 14.22 9.06
C ALA A 88 -5.19 13.22 9.06
N PHE A 89 -5.01 12.44 7.98
CA PHE A 89 -3.89 11.50 7.86
C PHE A 89 -2.61 12.19 7.36
N ALA A 90 -2.68 13.45 6.93
CA ALA A 90 -1.50 14.21 6.52
C ALA A 90 -0.55 14.41 7.70
N GLY A 91 0.75 14.26 7.48
CA GLY A 91 1.77 14.46 8.53
C GLY A 91 1.82 13.39 9.62
N SER A 92 0.99 12.33 9.57
CA SER A 92 1.11 11.23 10.55
C SER A 92 2.48 10.55 10.46
N ASP A 93 3.09 10.35 11.62
CA ASP A 93 4.33 9.59 11.79
C ASP A 93 4.10 8.07 11.65
N THR A 94 5.14 7.29 11.93
CA THR A 94 5.10 5.83 11.83
C THR A 94 4.06 5.21 12.76
N LEU A 95 3.96 5.67 14.01
CA LEU A 95 2.95 5.19 14.97
C LEU A 95 1.53 5.51 14.50
N GLY A 96 1.31 6.74 14.03
CA GLY A 96 0.03 7.16 13.46
C GLY A 96 -0.37 6.31 12.26
N LYS A 97 0.54 6.07 11.31
CA LYS A 97 0.28 5.20 10.14
C LYS A 97 0.01 3.75 10.55
N ALA A 98 0.75 3.20 11.51
CA ALA A 98 0.54 1.85 12.02
C ALA A 98 -0.85 1.69 12.65
N LEU A 99 -1.29 2.65 13.47
CA LEU A 99 -2.62 2.65 14.07
C LEU A 99 -3.74 2.77 13.03
N LEU A 100 -3.55 3.58 11.98
CA LEU A 100 -4.50 3.68 10.87
C LEU A 100 -4.66 2.35 10.14
N LEU A 101 -3.55 1.68 9.80
CA LEU A 101 -3.57 0.37 9.14
C LEU A 101 -4.18 -0.71 10.05
N ALA A 102 -3.86 -0.72 11.34
CA ALA A 102 -4.44 -1.66 12.30
C ALA A 102 -5.96 -1.48 12.42
N ARG A 103 -6.45 -0.24 12.49
CA ARG A 103 -7.89 0.06 12.49
C ARG A 103 -8.56 -0.32 11.17
N ALA A 104 -7.88 -0.10 10.05
CA ALA A 104 -8.35 -0.51 8.74
C ALA A 104 -8.50 -2.03 8.64
N LYS A 105 -7.53 -2.81 9.13
CA LYS A 105 -7.65 -4.28 9.24
C LYS A 105 -8.94 -4.66 9.96
N THR A 106 -9.16 -4.18 11.18
CA THR A 106 -10.38 -4.50 11.96
C THR A 106 -11.66 -4.07 11.25
N TRP A 107 -11.66 -2.93 10.56
CA TRP A 107 -12.83 -2.47 9.80
C TRP A 107 -13.10 -3.36 8.58
N LEU A 108 -12.05 -3.75 7.86
CA LEU A 108 -12.12 -4.64 6.70
C LEU A 108 -12.65 -6.01 7.09
N GLU A 109 -12.15 -6.61 8.18
CA GLU A 109 -12.62 -7.91 8.68
C GLU A 109 -14.11 -7.87 9.03
N LYS A 110 -14.58 -6.78 9.64
CA LYS A 110 -16.01 -6.57 9.91
C LYS A 110 -16.83 -6.42 8.64
N LYS A 111 -16.28 -5.75 7.62
CA LYS A 111 -16.96 -5.51 6.35
C LYS A 111 -17.03 -6.77 5.47
N SER A 112 -15.95 -7.56 5.41
CA SER A 112 -15.89 -8.81 4.65
C SER A 112 -16.59 -9.97 5.37
N GLY A 113 -16.75 -9.87 6.69
CA GLY A 113 -17.21 -11.00 7.52
C GLY A 113 -16.17 -12.10 7.68
N LYS A 114 -14.91 -11.84 7.27
CA LYS A 114 -13.81 -12.80 7.32
C LYS A 114 -12.58 -12.14 7.98
N PRO A 115 -11.97 -12.76 9.01
CA PRO A 115 -10.70 -12.29 9.57
C PRO A 115 -9.56 -12.49 8.56
N PHE A 116 -8.52 -11.65 8.63
CA PHE A 116 -7.28 -11.91 7.89
C PHE A 116 -6.41 -12.91 8.65
N ASP A 117 -5.93 -13.92 7.91
CA ASP A 117 -5.03 -14.95 8.40
C ASP A 117 -3.57 -14.46 8.41
N LEU A 118 -3.23 -13.57 7.47
CA LEU A 118 -1.89 -12.99 7.27
C LEU A 118 -1.99 -11.49 7.01
#